data_AF-A0A452QGM9-F1
#
_entry.id   AF-A0A452QGM9-F1
#
_cell.length_a   1.000
_cell.length_b   1.000
_cell.length_c   1.000
_cell.angle_alpha   90.00
_cell.angle_beta   90.00
_cell.angle_gamma   90.00
#
_symmetry.space_group_name_H-M   'P 1'
#
loop_
_entity.id
_entity.type
_entity.pdbx_description
1 polymer ?
#
loop_
_entity_poly.entity_id
_entity_poly.type
_entity_poly.pdbx_seq_one_letter_code
_entity_poly.pdbx_strand_id
1 'polypeptide(L)'
;MGAGPREQSSPSLAHPSSAYKLQAQVWEALLLSTKASRMVMILGYWDIRGLAHTIRLLLEYTDSHYEEKKYTMGDAPDYDRSQWLNEKFKLGLDFPNLPYLIDGAHKVTQSNAILRYIARKHNLCGETEEEKIRVDILENEVTDTRMAFAMLCYNPDFEKLRPGYLEGLPDKLKLYSQFLGKRPWFAGEKLTYVDFLVYDLLDLHRIFEPKSLEAFPNLKEFMTRFEGLKKISAYMKSGRFLPGPLFLKIAVWGNK
;
A
#
# COMPACT_ATOMS: atom_id res chain seq x y z
N MET A 1 -77.12 -35.98 -17.70
CA MET A 1 -76.91 -35.55 -16.30
C MET A 1 -75.43 -35.29 -16.13
N GLY A 2 -75.02 -34.03 -16.13
CA GLY A 2 -73.61 -33.60 -16.20
C GLY A 2 -72.96 -33.50 -14.82
N ALA A 3 -71.70 -33.92 -14.74
CA ALA A 3 -70.83 -33.67 -13.60
C ALA A 3 -69.83 -32.57 -13.99
N GLY A 4 -69.91 -31.42 -13.33
CA GLY A 4 -69.01 -30.28 -13.53
C GLY A 4 -67.65 -30.48 -12.82
N PRO A 5 -66.61 -29.72 -13.21
CA PRO A 5 -65.28 -29.83 -12.62
C PRO A 5 -65.21 -29.16 -11.23
N ARG A 6 -64.46 -29.78 -10.31
CA ARG A 6 -64.12 -29.20 -9.00
C ARG A 6 -63.10 -28.07 -9.18
N GLU A 7 -63.46 -26.87 -8.72
CA GLU A 7 -62.52 -25.75 -8.57
C GLU A 7 -61.43 -26.08 -7.54
N GLN A 8 -60.17 -25.88 -7.93
CA GLN A 8 -59.03 -25.82 -7.02
C GLN A 8 -58.94 -24.40 -6.46
N SER A 9 -59.08 -24.25 -5.15
CA SER A 9 -58.84 -22.99 -4.45
C SER A 9 -57.33 -22.71 -4.37
N SER A 10 -56.87 -21.65 -5.06
CA SER A 10 -55.51 -21.13 -4.94
C SER A 10 -55.22 -20.63 -3.51
N PRO A 11 -54.02 -20.85 -2.94
CA PRO A 11 -53.67 -20.26 -1.65
C PRO A 11 -53.48 -18.75 -1.81
N SER A 12 -54.20 -17.98 -0.99
CA SER A 12 -53.99 -16.55 -0.80
C SER A 12 -52.52 -16.27 -0.45
N LEU A 13 -51.85 -15.47 -1.28
CA LEU A 13 -50.54 -14.89 -0.95
C LEU A 13 -50.72 -13.95 0.23
N ALA A 14 -50.43 -14.45 1.43
CA ALA A 14 -50.42 -13.64 2.64
C ALA A 14 -49.43 -12.48 2.48
N HIS A 15 -49.93 -11.25 2.53
CA HIS A 15 -49.08 -10.06 2.60
C HIS A 15 -48.18 -10.14 3.84
N PRO A 16 -46.86 -9.88 3.73
CA PRO A 16 -45.97 -9.91 4.88
C PRO A 16 -46.47 -8.95 5.95
N SER A 17 -46.59 -9.45 7.19
CA SER A 17 -47.11 -8.69 8.31
C SER A 17 -46.29 -7.42 8.55
N SER A 18 -46.92 -6.38 9.12
CA SER A 18 -46.27 -5.11 9.45
C SER A 18 -44.98 -5.29 10.27
N ALA A 19 -44.92 -6.33 11.10
CA ALA A 19 -43.73 -6.66 11.90
C ALA A 19 -42.53 -7.08 11.04
N TYR A 20 -42.73 -7.84 9.97
CA TYR A 20 -41.64 -8.25 9.06
C TYR A 20 -41.07 -7.06 8.29
N LYS A 21 -41.91 -6.12 7.86
CA LYS A 21 -41.46 -4.89 7.19
C LYS A 21 -40.64 -4.00 8.13
N LEU A 22 -41.08 -3.85 9.37
CA LEU A 22 -40.37 -3.07 10.37
C LEU A 22 -39.02 -3.72 10.72
N GLN A 23 -38.97 -5.04 10.85
CA GLN A 23 -37.74 -5.77 11.13
C GLN A 23 -36.75 -5.69 9.96
N ALA A 24 -37.21 -5.80 8.71
CA ALA A 24 -36.38 -5.60 7.52
C ALA A 24 -35.82 -4.17 7.44
N GLN A 25 -36.63 -3.16 7.74
CA GLN A 25 -36.18 -1.76 7.78
C GLN A 25 -35.15 -1.50 8.89
N VAL A 26 -35.32 -2.12 10.06
CA VAL A 26 -34.34 -2.04 11.16
C VAL A 26 -33.03 -2.75 10.77
N TRP A 27 -33.10 -3.90 10.10
CA TRP A 27 -31.92 -4.61 9.58
C TRP A 27 -31.22 -3.82 8.47
N GLU A 28 -31.95 -3.20 7.55
CA GLU A 28 -31.40 -2.31 6.53
C GLU A 28 -30.79 -1.06 7.15
N ALA A 29 -31.43 -0.44 8.15
CA ALA A 29 -30.88 0.68 8.88
C ALA A 29 -29.63 0.31 9.69
N LEU A 30 -29.58 -0.89 10.29
CA LEU A 30 -28.38 -1.42 10.96
C LEU A 30 -27.26 -1.75 9.96
N LEU A 31 -27.58 -2.30 8.79
CA LEU A 31 -26.62 -2.53 7.70
C LEU A 31 -26.10 -1.21 7.11
N LEU A 32 -26.96 -0.20 7.00
CA LEU A 32 -26.59 1.15 6.56
C LEU A 32 -25.75 1.87 7.62
N SER A 33 -26.11 1.75 8.90
CA SER A 33 -25.35 2.29 10.03
C SER A 33 -23.98 1.64 10.20
N THR A 34 -23.88 0.33 9.99
CA THR A 34 -22.60 -0.40 10.05
C THR A 34 -21.73 -0.15 8.81
N LYS A 35 -22.33 0.13 7.65
CA LYS A 35 -21.60 0.68 6.49
C LYS A 35 -21.17 2.13 6.67
N ALA A 36 -21.95 2.95 7.40
CA ALA A 36 -21.72 4.38 7.60
C ALA A 36 -20.70 4.72 8.71
N SER A 37 -20.29 3.75 9.54
CA SER A 37 -19.31 3.97 10.62
C SER A 37 -17.94 3.31 10.37
N ARG A 38 -17.57 3.04 9.11
CA ARG A 38 -16.16 2.78 8.79
C ARG A 38 -15.39 4.08 8.98
N MET A 39 -14.81 4.25 10.18
CA MET A 39 -13.91 5.35 10.50
C MET A 39 -12.88 5.47 9.39
N VAL A 40 -12.73 6.68 8.85
CA VAL A 40 -11.75 6.98 7.82
C VAL A 40 -10.35 6.78 8.42
N MET A 41 -9.51 5.98 7.77
CA MET A 41 -8.11 5.87 8.18
C MET A 41 -7.37 7.15 7.78
N ILE A 42 -6.46 7.64 8.63
CA ILE A 42 -5.63 8.81 8.31
C ILE A 42 -4.18 8.35 8.14
N LEU A 43 -3.65 8.47 6.93
CA LEU A 43 -2.23 8.28 6.64
C LEU A 43 -1.51 9.64 6.72
N GLY A 44 -0.58 9.77 7.65
CA GLY A 44 0.26 10.95 7.79
C GLY A 44 1.64 10.74 7.19
N TYR A 45 2.04 11.59 6.24
CA TYR A 45 3.40 11.60 5.70
C TYR A 45 3.75 12.95 5.07
N TRP A 46 5.02 13.12 4.69
CA TRP A 46 5.44 14.22 3.85
C TRP A 46 4.75 14.15 2.46
N ASP A 47 4.54 15.30 1.83
CA ASP A 47 4.02 15.41 0.46
C ASP A 47 5.08 15.06 -0.59
N ILE A 48 5.61 13.84 -0.47
CA ILE A 48 6.57 13.19 -1.36
C ILE A 48 6.16 11.72 -1.50
N ARG A 49 6.77 11.00 -2.46
CA ARG A 49 6.65 9.54 -2.56
C ARG A 49 7.17 8.86 -1.29
N GLY A 50 8.49 8.95 -1.05
CA GLY A 50 9.20 8.42 0.12
C GLY A 50 8.74 7.05 0.63
N LEU A 51 8.76 6.88 1.95
CA LEU A 51 8.38 5.61 2.61
C LEU A 51 6.87 5.31 2.55
N ALA A 52 6.02 6.30 2.24
CA ALA A 52 4.58 6.11 2.20
C ALA A 52 4.07 5.54 0.88
N HIS A 53 4.89 5.44 -0.17
CA HIS A 53 4.45 4.96 -1.48
C HIS A 53 3.82 3.56 -1.41
N THR A 54 4.49 2.64 -0.71
CA THR A 54 4.04 1.25 -0.53
C THR A 54 2.74 1.18 0.26
N ILE A 55 2.58 2.05 1.26
CA ILE A 55 1.36 2.14 2.07
C ILE A 55 0.19 2.64 1.23
N ARG A 56 0.38 3.71 0.45
CA ARG A 56 -0.65 4.25 -0.46
C ARG A 56 -1.11 3.19 -1.46
N LEU A 57 -0.16 2.51 -2.12
CA LEU A 57 -0.47 1.43 -3.05
C LEU A 57 -1.27 0.31 -2.37
N LEU A 58 -0.89 -0.09 -1.14
CA LEU A 58 -1.58 -1.15 -0.41
C LEU A 58 -3.00 -0.72 0.03
N LEU A 59 -3.18 0.52 0.48
CA LEU A 59 -4.50 1.08 0.81
C LEU A 59 -5.42 1.09 -0.42
N GLU A 60 -4.91 1.52 -1.58
CA GLU A 60 -5.67 1.53 -2.84
C GLU A 60 -5.99 0.10 -3.33
N TYR A 61 -5.04 -0.83 -3.22
CA TYR A 61 -5.26 -2.23 -3.58
C TYR A 61 -6.33 -2.89 -2.73
N THR A 62 -6.32 -2.63 -1.42
CA THR A 62 -7.27 -3.18 -0.44
C THR A 62 -8.63 -2.48 -0.44
N ASP A 63 -8.81 -1.48 -1.30
CA ASP A 63 -10.02 -0.64 -1.38
C ASP A 63 -10.36 0.00 -0.02
N SER A 64 -9.31 0.37 0.71
CA SER A 64 -9.40 0.98 2.02
C SER A 64 -9.97 2.40 1.94
N HIS A 65 -10.82 2.77 2.88
CA HIS A 65 -11.32 4.14 3.00
C HIS A 65 -10.34 4.95 3.85
N TYR A 66 -9.57 5.83 3.22
CA TYR A 66 -8.53 6.62 3.89
C TYR A 66 -8.45 8.06 3.37
N GLU A 67 -7.94 8.94 4.22
CA GLU A 67 -7.50 10.30 3.90
C GLU A 67 -5.99 10.42 4.16
N GLU A 68 -5.34 11.36 3.46
CA GLU A 68 -3.93 11.67 3.68
C GLU A 68 -3.75 13.02 4.36
N LYS A 69 -3.08 13.02 5.51
CA LYS A 69 -2.49 14.23 6.10
C LYS A 69 -1.09 14.42 5.52
N LYS A 70 -1.00 15.28 4.52
CA LYS A 70 0.25 15.64 3.85
C LYS A 70 0.91 16.83 4.56
N TYR A 71 2.15 16.63 5.00
CA TYR A 71 3.00 17.69 5.53
C TYR A 71 3.93 18.21 4.44
N THR A 72 4.07 19.52 4.31
CA THR A 72 5.00 20.13 3.35
C THR A 72 6.26 20.60 4.07
N MET A 73 7.42 20.27 3.50
CA MET A 73 8.70 20.86 3.91
C MET A 73 8.89 22.19 3.17
N GLY A 74 9.30 23.23 3.90
CA GLY A 74 9.66 24.53 3.32
C GLY A 74 10.84 24.44 2.34
N ASP A 75 11.07 25.51 1.60
CA ASP A 75 12.19 25.57 0.64
C ASP A 75 13.53 25.83 1.31
N ALA A 76 14.60 25.65 0.55
CA ALA A 76 15.95 26.00 0.97
C ALA A 76 16.06 27.52 1.22
N PRO A 77 16.95 27.96 2.15
CA PRO A 77 17.85 27.13 2.95
C PRO A 77 17.24 26.59 4.25
N ASP A 78 16.05 27.06 4.63
CA ASP A 78 15.50 26.83 5.97
C ASP A 78 14.87 25.44 6.13
N TYR A 79 14.31 24.89 5.04
CA TYR A 79 13.64 23.60 5.01
C TYR A 79 12.62 23.41 6.14
N ASP A 80 11.79 24.43 6.37
CA ASP A 80 10.85 24.47 7.50
C ASP A 80 10.02 23.19 7.62
N ARG A 81 9.93 22.67 8.85
CA ARG A 81 9.18 21.45 9.19
C ARG A 81 8.04 21.73 10.17
N SER A 82 7.72 23.00 10.40
CA SER A 82 6.77 23.43 11.43
C SER A 82 5.41 22.74 11.32
N GLN A 83 4.89 22.51 10.10
CA GLN A 83 3.62 21.81 9.89
C GLN A 83 3.58 20.45 10.61
N TRP A 84 4.65 19.66 10.53
CA TRP A 84 4.75 18.39 11.24
C TRP A 84 5.09 18.60 12.71
N LEU A 85 6.12 19.40 13.01
CA LEU A 85 6.63 19.56 14.37
C LEU A 85 5.57 20.11 15.35
N ASN A 86 4.64 20.93 14.85
CA ASN A 86 3.55 21.50 15.64
C ASN A 86 2.46 20.48 16.01
N GLU A 87 2.34 19.37 15.29
CA GLU A 87 1.36 18.30 15.52
C GLU A 87 1.98 17.03 16.10
N LYS A 88 3.30 16.82 15.92
CA LYS A 88 4.03 15.56 16.22
C LYS A 88 3.63 14.90 17.54
N PHE A 89 3.57 15.67 18.63
CA PHE A 89 3.30 15.14 19.97
C PHE A 89 1.83 15.27 20.41
N LYS A 90 0.93 15.68 19.51
CA LYS A 90 -0.51 15.91 19.79
C LYS A 90 -1.42 14.81 19.25
N LEU A 91 -0.86 13.86 18.50
CA LEU A 91 -1.61 12.80 17.82
C LEU A 91 -1.80 11.54 18.67
N GLY A 92 -1.16 11.47 19.85
CA GLY A 92 -1.22 10.29 20.73
C GLY A 92 -0.46 9.06 20.20
N LEU A 93 0.55 9.27 19.35
CA LEU A 93 1.43 8.20 18.85
C LEU A 93 2.41 7.79 19.96
N ASP A 94 2.65 6.49 20.14
CA ASP A 94 3.61 5.98 21.14
C ASP A 94 5.05 6.41 20.81
N PHE A 95 5.43 6.30 19.53
CA PHE A 95 6.73 6.74 19.00
C PHE A 95 6.53 7.74 17.85
N PRO A 96 6.28 9.03 18.13
CA PRO A 96 5.89 10.01 17.11
C PRO A 96 6.85 10.09 15.92
N ASN A 97 6.39 9.63 14.75
CA ASN A 97 7.19 9.57 13.54
C ASN A 97 6.32 9.64 12.26
N LEU A 98 6.97 9.79 11.11
CA LEU A 98 6.35 9.69 9.79
C LEU A 98 6.96 8.50 9.01
N PRO A 99 6.17 7.63 8.36
CA PRO A 99 4.70 7.67 8.30
C PRO A 99 4.03 7.22 9.60
N TYR A 100 2.79 7.69 9.79
CA TYR A 100 1.85 7.16 10.76
C TYR A 100 0.52 6.78 10.08
N LEU A 101 -0.20 5.82 10.65
CA LEU A 101 -1.58 5.48 10.30
C LEU A 101 -2.45 5.56 11.56
N ILE A 102 -3.53 6.32 11.51
CA ILE A 102 -4.56 6.34 12.55
C ILE A 102 -5.81 5.65 12.00
N ASP A 103 -6.30 4.65 12.72
CA ASP A 103 -7.46 3.86 12.37
C ASP A 103 -8.29 3.58 13.64
N GLY A 104 -9.24 4.49 13.91
CA GLY A 104 -9.99 4.50 15.16
C GLY A 104 -9.07 4.61 16.38
N ALA A 105 -9.07 3.59 17.23
CA ALA A 105 -8.22 3.53 18.41
C ALA A 105 -6.76 3.17 18.09
N HIS A 106 -6.49 2.55 16.93
CA HIS A 106 -5.16 2.10 16.56
C HIS A 106 -4.35 3.26 15.97
N LYS A 107 -3.15 3.47 16.54
CA LYS A 107 -2.22 4.52 16.14
C LYS A 107 -0.87 3.88 15.88
N VAL A 108 -0.52 3.71 14.61
CA VAL A 108 0.62 2.90 14.20
C VAL A 108 1.66 3.78 13.52
N THR A 109 2.90 3.70 13.97
CA THR A 109 4.08 4.29 13.32
C THR A 109 5.00 3.17 12.81
N GLN A 110 6.03 3.53 12.03
CA GLN A 110 6.91 2.61 11.27
C GLN A 110 6.23 2.03 10.03
N SER A 111 6.82 2.26 8.86
CA SER A 111 6.23 1.88 7.57
C SER A 111 5.92 0.39 7.48
N ASN A 112 6.85 -0.47 7.92
CA ASN A 112 6.66 -1.92 7.87
C ASN A 112 5.56 -2.39 8.84
N ALA A 113 5.47 -1.78 10.03
CA ALA A 113 4.38 -2.09 10.97
C ALA A 113 3.00 -1.68 10.42
N ILE A 114 2.92 -0.53 9.76
CA ILE A 114 1.70 -0.06 9.08
C ILE A 114 1.31 -1.02 7.95
N LEU A 115 2.27 -1.42 7.10
CA LEU A 115 2.03 -2.40 6.03
C LEU A 115 1.53 -3.73 6.59
N ARG A 116 2.21 -4.29 7.60
CA ARG A 116 1.79 -5.52 8.27
C ARG A 116 0.41 -5.38 8.92
N TYR A 117 0.07 -4.23 9.48
CA TYR A 117 -1.26 -3.95 10.06
C TYR A 117 -2.36 -4.04 9.00
N ILE A 118 -2.19 -3.34 7.86
CA ILE A 118 -3.14 -3.38 6.75
C ILE A 118 -3.17 -4.81 6.18
N ALA A 119 -2.02 -5.44 5.94
CA ALA A 119 -1.92 -6.77 5.38
C ALA A 119 -2.67 -7.83 6.19
N ARG A 120 -2.57 -7.79 7.52
CA ARG A 120 -3.30 -8.72 8.42
C ARG A 120 -4.82 -8.58 8.31
N LYS A 121 -5.35 -7.38 8.05
CA LYS A 121 -6.79 -7.17 7.84
C LYS A 121 -7.32 -7.79 6.55
N HIS A 122 -6.42 -8.11 5.61
CA HIS A 122 -6.74 -8.56 4.25
C HIS A 122 -6.08 -9.89 3.88
N ASN A 123 -5.48 -10.61 4.84
CA ASN A 123 -4.78 -11.89 4.63
C ASN A 123 -3.62 -11.81 3.61
N LEU A 124 -2.81 -10.75 3.68
CA LEU A 124 -1.71 -10.49 2.74
C LEU A 124 -0.31 -10.69 3.36
N CYS A 125 -0.17 -11.55 4.38
CA CYS A 125 1.08 -11.74 5.14
C CYS A 125 1.86 -13.03 4.82
N GLY A 126 1.35 -13.89 3.92
CA GLY A 126 1.80 -15.28 3.79
C GLY A 126 1.01 -16.21 4.72
N GLU A 127 0.66 -17.38 4.22
CA GLU A 127 -0.21 -18.35 4.89
C GLU A 127 0.63 -19.51 5.48
N THR A 128 1.55 -20.07 4.69
CA THR A 128 2.44 -21.15 5.12
C THR A 128 3.68 -20.62 5.83
N GLU A 129 4.40 -21.49 6.53
CA GLU A 129 5.66 -21.12 7.18
C GLU A 129 6.71 -20.69 6.14
N GLU A 130 6.77 -21.37 5.01
CA GLU A 130 7.67 -21.02 3.91
C GLU A 130 7.36 -19.63 3.34
N GLU A 131 6.08 -19.29 3.18
CA GLU A 131 5.68 -17.96 2.71
C GLU A 131 6.04 -16.87 3.73
N LYS A 132 5.84 -17.14 5.03
CA LYS A 132 6.21 -16.21 6.12
C LYS A 132 7.71 -15.98 6.17
N ILE A 133 8.53 -17.03 6.08
CA ILE A 133 9.99 -16.93 6.00
C ILE A 133 10.41 -16.02 4.84
N ARG A 134 9.79 -16.21 3.67
CA ARG A 134 10.09 -15.39 2.48
C ARG A 134 9.69 -13.93 2.66
N VAL A 135 8.52 -13.69 3.26
CA VAL A 135 8.02 -12.36 3.62
C VAL A 135 9.00 -11.67 4.58
N ASP A 136 9.40 -12.33 5.65
CA ASP A 136 10.27 -11.75 6.67
C ASP A 136 11.67 -11.45 6.14
N ILE A 137 12.26 -12.35 5.35
CA ILE A 137 13.56 -12.11 4.70
C ILE A 137 13.47 -10.89 3.77
N LEU A 138 12.45 -10.83 2.90
CA LEU A 138 12.35 -9.76 1.91
C LEU A 138 12.03 -8.41 2.51
N GLU A 139 11.19 -8.34 3.55
CA GLU A 139 10.91 -7.07 4.21
C GLU A 139 12.21 -6.42 4.71
N ASN A 140 13.07 -7.21 5.34
CA ASN A 140 14.34 -6.72 5.87
C ASN A 140 15.34 -6.42 4.75
N GLU A 141 15.49 -7.31 3.77
CA GLU A 141 16.42 -7.13 2.63
C GLU A 141 16.05 -5.92 1.75
N VAL A 142 14.75 -5.67 1.53
CA VAL A 142 14.27 -4.46 0.85
C VAL A 142 14.54 -3.21 1.70
N THR A 143 14.39 -3.30 3.02
CA THR A 143 14.68 -2.18 3.92
C THR A 143 16.16 -1.80 3.84
N ASP A 144 17.08 -2.77 3.90
CA ASP A 144 18.52 -2.53 3.79
C ASP A 144 18.91 -1.92 2.46
N THR A 145 18.40 -2.47 1.35
CA THR A 145 18.69 -1.96 0.00
C THR A 145 18.13 -0.55 -0.20
N ARG A 146 16.91 -0.29 0.28
CA ARG A 146 16.30 1.05 0.27
C ARG A 146 17.12 2.05 1.07
N MET A 147 17.59 1.67 2.26
CA MET A 147 18.41 2.54 3.10
C MET A 147 19.76 2.84 2.47
N ALA A 148 20.42 1.86 1.86
CA ALA A 148 21.65 2.08 1.10
C ALA A 148 21.45 3.07 -0.06
N PHE A 149 20.36 2.90 -0.83
CA PHE A 149 20.01 3.82 -1.90
C PHE A 149 19.71 5.24 -1.40
N ALA A 150 18.90 5.36 -0.33
CA ALA A 150 18.60 6.64 0.27
C ALA A 150 19.87 7.34 0.78
N MET A 151 20.76 6.63 1.46
CA MET A 151 22.04 7.20 1.93
C MET A 151 22.86 7.77 0.78
N LEU A 152 22.91 7.10 -0.38
CA LEU A 152 23.52 7.66 -1.58
C LEU A 152 22.84 8.97 -2.01
N CYS A 153 21.51 8.97 -2.17
CA CYS A 153 20.75 10.11 -2.70
C CYS A 153 20.77 11.35 -1.80
N TYR A 154 20.96 11.20 -0.48
CA TYR A 154 21.13 12.30 0.46
C TYR A 154 22.60 12.71 0.67
N ASN A 155 23.56 12.00 0.09
CA ASN A 155 24.98 12.28 0.31
C ASN A 155 25.44 13.51 -0.51
N PRO A 156 26.11 14.50 0.09
CA PRO A 156 26.71 15.63 -0.65
C PRO A 156 27.71 15.21 -1.74
N ASP A 157 28.38 14.07 -1.58
CA ASP A 157 29.30 13.48 -2.56
C ASP A 157 28.59 12.52 -3.55
N PHE A 158 27.26 12.62 -3.72
CA PHE A 158 26.45 11.76 -4.60
C PHE A 158 27.10 11.48 -5.96
N GLU A 159 27.56 12.51 -6.67
CA GLU A 159 28.14 12.36 -8.02
C GLU A 159 29.43 11.50 -8.02
N LYS A 160 30.19 11.51 -6.92
CA LYS A 160 31.40 10.67 -6.79
C LYS A 160 31.05 9.23 -6.43
N LEU A 161 29.99 9.02 -5.65
CA LEU A 161 29.60 7.70 -5.13
C LEU A 161 28.68 6.92 -6.08
N ARG A 162 27.92 7.63 -6.92
CA ARG A 162 26.95 7.06 -7.85
C ARG A 162 27.56 5.99 -8.78
N PRO A 163 28.74 6.18 -9.40
CA PRO A 163 29.32 5.14 -10.27
C PRO A 163 29.54 3.81 -9.54
N GLY A 164 30.07 3.83 -8.32
CA GLY A 164 30.29 2.62 -7.53
C GLY A 164 28.99 1.92 -7.12
N TYR A 165 27.93 2.69 -6.82
CA TYR A 165 26.61 2.12 -6.59
C TYR A 165 26.05 1.43 -7.84
N LEU A 166 26.17 2.07 -9.01
CA LEU A 166 25.71 1.52 -10.28
C LEU A 166 26.48 0.27 -10.70
N GLU A 167 27.77 0.17 -10.37
CA GLU A 167 28.57 -1.04 -10.61
C GLU A 167 28.05 -2.24 -9.82
N GLY A 168 27.67 -2.05 -8.55
CA GLY A 168 27.14 -3.12 -7.69
C GLY A 168 25.64 -3.42 -7.87
N LEU A 169 24.89 -2.52 -8.50
CA LEU A 169 23.43 -2.64 -8.65
C LEU A 169 22.99 -3.93 -9.39
N PRO A 170 23.60 -4.34 -10.52
CA PRO A 170 23.22 -5.57 -11.21
C PRO A 170 23.32 -6.82 -10.33
N ASP A 171 24.38 -6.93 -9.52
CA ASP A 171 24.57 -8.07 -8.62
C ASP A 171 23.49 -8.12 -7.53
N LYS A 172 23.11 -6.95 -6.98
CA LYS A 172 21.99 -6.88 -6.03
C LYS A 172 20.66 -7.26 -6.68
N LEU A 173 20.36 -6.76 -7.88
CA LEU A 173 19.12 -7.07 -8.59
C LEU A 173 19.04 -8.54 -9.02
N LYS A 174 20.19 -9.17 -9.33
CA LYS A 174 20.29 -10.59 -9.59
C LYS A 174 19.81 -11.43 -8.40
N LEU A 175 20.09 -11.03 -7.16
CA LEU A 175 19.61 -11.73 -5.96
C LEU A 175 18.08 -11.70 -5.87
N TYR A 176 17.44 -10.55 -6.12
CA TYR A 176 15.98 -10.47 -6.18
C TYR A 176 15.39 -11.30 -7.32
N SER A 177 16.01 -11.26 -8.50
CA SER A 177 15.58 -12.07 -9.65
C SER A 177 15.66 -13.57 -9.34
N GLN A 178 16.74 -14.04 -8.72
CA GLN A 178 16.89 -15.43 -8.30
C GLN A 178 15.89 -15.81 -7.20
N PHE A 179 15.67 -14.92 -6.23
CA PHE A 179 14.73 -15.15 -5.14
C PHE A 179 13.29 -15.28 -5.64
N LEU A 180 12.86 -14.43 -6.59
CA LEU A 180 11.56 -14.54 -7.26
C LEU A 180 11.47 -15.87 -8.03
N GLY A 181 12.50 -16.16 -8.84
CA GLY A 181 12.56 -17.33 -9.70
C GLY A 181 11.45 -17.31 -10.75
N LYS A 182 10.61 -18.36 -10.74
CA LYS A 182 9.47 -18.51 -11.66
C LYS A 182 8.11 -18.12 -11.04
N ARG A 183 8.09 -17.67 -9.78
CA ARG A 183 6.85 -17.37 -9.07
C ARG A 183 6.20 -16.08 -9.62
N PRO A 184 4.86 -15.98 -9.59
CA PRO A 184 4.21 -14.73 -9.94
C PRO A 184 4.41 -13.64 -8.88
N TRP A 185 4.58 -14.02 -7.62
CA TRP A 185 4.77 -13.13 -6.48
C TRP A 185 5.92 -13.61 -5.61
N PHE A 186 6.48 -12.71 -4.80
CA PHE A 186 7.71 -12.97 -4.08
C PHE A 186 7.54 -14.00 -2.95
N ALA A 187 6.39 -14.02 -2.27
CA ALA A 187 6.11 -15.03 -1.25
C ALA A 187 5.75 -16.40 -1.86
N GLY A 188 5.05 -16.42 -3.00
CA GLY A 188 4.49 -17.64 -3.57
C GLY A 188 3.55 -17.37 -4.75
N GLU A 189 2.43 -18.09 -4.79
CA GLU A 189 1.39 -17.93 -5.81
C GLU A 189 0.44 -16.76 -5.54
N LYS A 190 0.38 -16.28 -4.30
CA LYS A 190 -0.50 -15.19 -3.85
C LYS A 190 0.29 -13.91 -3.62
N LEU A 191 -0.34 -12.78 -3.94
CA LEU A 191 0.17 -11.45 -3.64
C LEU A 191 0.22 -11.25 -2.11
N THR A 192 1.29 -10.64 -1.63
CA THR A 192 1.48 -10.26 -0.23
C THR A 192 1.97 -8.80 -0.14
N TYR A 193 2.02 -8.24 1.06
CA TYR A 193 2.45 -6.84 1.22
C TYR A 193 3.93 -6.62 0.83
N VAL A 194 4.77 -7.66 0.85
CA VAL A 194 6.19 -7.51 0.44
C VAL A 194 6.35 -7.31 -1.06
N ASP A 195 5.38 -7.73 -1.88
CA ASP A 195 5.38 -7.41 -3.31
C ASP A 195 5.26 -5.89 -3.53
N PHE A 196 4.54 -5.17 -2.66
CA PHE A 196 4.46 -3.71 -2.72
C PHE A 196 5.80 -3.06 -2.35
N LEU A 197 6.51 -3.62 -1.36
CA LEU A 197 7.85 -3.17 -0.99
C LEU A 197 8.85 -3.37 -2.13
N VAL A 198 8.85 -4.55 -2.75
CA VAL A 198 9.76 -4.87 -3.86
C VAL A 198 9.41 -4.06 -5.11
N TYR A 199 8.13 -3.87 -5.44
CA TYR A 199 7.72 -2.99 -6.54
C TYR A 199 8.30 -1.59 -6.38
N ASP A 200 8.12 -0.97 -5.21
CA ASP A 200 8.63 0.39 -4.97
C ASP A 200 10.17 0.43 -5.06
N LEU A 201 10.87 -0.58 -4.53
CA LEU A 201 12.31 -0.67 -4.65
C LEU A 201 12.78 -0.78 -6.11
N LEU A 202 12.18 -1.67 -6.89
CA LEU A 202 12.55 -1.88 -8.29
C LEU A 202 12.19 -0.66 -9.14
N ASP A 203 11.07 0.00 -8.86
CA ASP A 203 10.69 1.24 -9.55
C ASP A 203 11.65 2.39 -9.24
N LEU A 204 12.09 2.55 -7.99
CA LEU A 204 13.13 3.53 -7.63
C LEU A 204 14.41 3.30 -8.44
N HIS A 205 14.85 2.05 -8.57
CA HIS A 205 16.03 1.71 -9.38
C HIS A 205 15.80 1.87 -10.89
N ARG A 206 14.59 1.59 -11.38
CA ARG A 206 14.18 1.87 -12.77
C ARG A 206 14.19 3.36 -13.07
N ILE A 207 13.81 4.22 -12.12
CA ILE A 207 13.89 5.68 -12.28
C ILE A 207 15.35 6.16 -12.22
N PHE A 208 16.15 5.56 -11.33
CA PHE A 208 17.56 5.91 -11.14
C PHE A 208 18.46 5.53 -12.32
N GLU A 209 18.25 4.32 -12.85
CA GLU A 209 18.94 3.72 -13.97
C GLU A 209 17.92 2.97 -14.83
N PRO A 210 17.40 3.58 -15.91
CA PRO A 210 16.32 3.02 -16.73
C PRO A 210 16.57 1.62 -17.28
N LYS A 211 17.84 1.25 -17.48
CA LYS A 211 18.23 -0.07 -18.00
C LYS A 211 18.50 -1.11 -16.92
N SER A 212 18.38 -0.76 -15.63
CA SER A 212 18.72 -1.62 -14.49
C SER A 212 18.01 -2.97 -14.50
N LEU A 213 16.82 -3.06 -15.08
CA LEU A 213 16.02 -4.30 -15.15
C LEU A 213 16.16 -5.06 -16.48
N GLU A 214 16.91 -4.57 -17.47
CA GLU A 214 16.98 -5.20 -18.81
C GLU A 214 17.51 -6.64 -18.76
N ALA A 215 18.47 -6.92 -17.87
CA ALA A 215 19.06 -8.24 -17.69
C ALA A 215 18.15 -9.23 -16.92
N PHE A 216 17.01 -8.79 -16.38
CA PHE A 216 16.16 -9.58 -15.48
C PHE A 216 14.70 -9.64 -15.99
N PRO A 217 14.40 -10.50 -17.00
CA PRO A 217 13.07 -10.60 -17.59
C PRO A 217 11.96 -10.86 -16.57
N ASN A 218 12.19 -11.74 -15.59
CA ASN A 218 11.21 -12.06 -14.56
C ASN A 218 10.86 -10.87 -13.64
N LEU A 219 11.83 -9.98 -13.37
CA LEU A 219 11.57 -8.74 -12.63
C LEU A 219 10.76 -7.75 -13.48
N LYS A 220 11.05 -7.63 -14.77
CA LYS A 220 10.24 -6.82 -15.69
C LYS A 220 8.80 -7.33 -15.78
N GLU A 221 8.62 -8.65 -15.86
CA GLU A 221 7.30 -9.28 -15.85
C GLU A 221 6.57 -9.04 -14.52
N PHE A 222 7.27 -9.10 -13.38
CA PHE A 222 6.72 -8.74 -12.08
C PHE A 222 6.23 -7.28 -12.04
N MET A 223 7.03 -6.34 -12.53
CA MET A 223 6.65 -4.92 -12.60
C MET A 223 5.37 -4.74 -13.43
N THR A 224 5.34 -5.31 -14.64
CA THR A 224 4.15 -5.27 -15.52
C THR A 224 2.92 -5.90 -14.86
N ARG A 225 3.09 -7.04 -14.17
CA ARG A 225 2.00 -7.72 -13.46
C ARG A 225 1.44 -6.87 -12.33
N PHE A 226 2.31 -6.26 -11.53
CA PHE A 226 1.92 -5.41 -10.41
C PHE A 226 1.19 -4.15 -10.88
N GLU A 227 1.75 -3.43 -11.87
CA GLU A 227 1.12 -2.23 -12.46
C GLU A 227 -0.20 -2.56 -13.18
N GLY A 228 -0.34 -3.80 -13.67
CA GLY A 228 -1.56 -4.33 -14.28
C GLY A 228 -2.67 -4.71 -13.30
N LEU A 229 -2.42 -4.75 -11.99
CA LEU A 229 -3.46 -5.01 -10.99
C LEU A 229 -4.54 -3.93 -11.10
N LYS A 230 -5.80 -4.31 -11.30
CA LYS A 230 -6.92 -3.39 -11.61
C LYS A 230 -6.96 -2.13 -10.72
N LYS A 231 -6.85 -2.31 -9.40
CA LYS A 231 -6.87 -1.22 -8.42
C LYS A 231 -5.61 -0.33 -8.51
N ILE A 232 -4.44 -0.94 -8.70
CA ILE A 232 -3.17 -0.22 -8.86
C ILE A 232 -3.16 0.58 -10.16
N SER A 233 -3.53 -0.04 -11.28
CA SER A 233 -3.61 0.64 -12.58
C SER A 233 -4.58 1.82 -12.55
N ALA A 234 -5.73 1.66 -11.89
CA ALA A 234 -6.71 2.74 -11.70
C ALA A 234 -6.13 3.87 -10.83
N TYR A 235 -5.48 3.53 -9.71
CA TYR A 235 -4.84 4.51 -8.84
C TYR A 235 -3.75 5.30 -9.55
N MET A 236 -2.84 4.64 -10.28
CA MET A 236 -1.74 5.27 -11.02
C MET A 236 -2.22 6.25 -12.11
N LYS A 237 -3.44 6.08 -12.62
CA LYS A 237 -4.08 6.98 -13.59
C LYS A 237 -4.89 8.10 -12.95
N SER A 238 -5.03 8.08 -11.63
CA SER A 238 -5.81 9.07 -10.88
C SER A 238 -4.95 10.26 -10.45
N GLY A 239 -5.60 11.40 -10.17
CA GLY A 239 -4.93 12.57 -9.61
C GLY A 239 -4.42 12.40 -8.17
N ARG A 240 -4.71 11.26 -7.51
CA ARG A 240 -4.17 10.95 -6.18
C ARG A 240 -2.76 10.34 -6.25
N PHE A 241 -2.36 9.81 -7.41
CA PHE A 241 -1.07 9.14 -7.55
C PHE A 241 0.09 10.12 -7.35
N LEU A 242 0.96 9.81 -6.40
CA LEU A 242 2.14 10.61 -6.07
C LEU A 242 3.44 9.83 -6.38
N PRO A 243 3.91 9.83 -7.64
CA PRO A 243 5.13 9.13 -8.05
C PRO A 243 6.41 9.89 -7.69
N GLY A 244 6.33 11.19 -7.40
CA GLY A 244 7.45 12.05 -7.05
C GLY A 244 7.00 13.28 -6.26
N PRO A 245 7.92 14.06 -5.68
CA PRO A 245 9.37 13.79 -5.62
C PRO A 245 9.67 12.50 -4.83
N LEU A 246 10.77 11.83 -5.15
CA LEU A 246 11.14 10.54 -4.54
C LEU A 246 11.55 10.72 -3.07
N PHE A 247 12.29 11.80 -2.81
CA PHE A 247 12.90 12.14 -1.53
C PHE A 247 12.53 13.56 -1.11
N LEU A 248 12.93 13.94 0.11
CA LEU A 248 12.72 15.30 0.63
C LEU A 248 13.58 16.31 -0.14
N LYS A 249 13.22 17.59 -0.02
CA LYS A 249 13.90 18.72 -0.68
C LYS A 249 15.41 18.79 -0.40
N ILE A 250 15.86 18.25 0.73
CA ILE A 250 17.27 18.20 1.14
C ILE A 250 18.10 17.11 0.43
N ALA A 251 17.47 16.16 -0.27
CA ALA A 251 18.21 15.16 -1.03
C ALA A 251 18.94 15.80 -2.21
N VAL A 252 20.08 15.24 -2.58
CA VAL A 252 20.85 15.67 -3.76
C VAL A 252 20.21 15.16 -5.05
N TRP A 253 19.67 13.93 -5.01
CA TRP A 253 18.96 13.32 -6.13
C TRP A 253 17.52 12.95 -5.75
N GLY A 254 16.58 13.08 -6.68
CA GLY A 254 15.17 12.70 -6.50
C GLY A 254 14.34 13.62 -5.60
N ASN A 255 14.81 14.86 -5.38
CA ASN A 255 14.15 15.87 -4.55
C ASN A 255 13.09 16.72 -5.30
N LYS A 256 12.85 16.42 -6.58
CA LYS A 256 11.90 17.11 -7.46
C LYS A 256 11.05 16.10 -8.21
#